data_AF-A0A8T4FLW3-F1
#
_entry.id   AF-A0A8T4FLW3-F1
#
_cell.length_a   1.000
_cell.length_b   1.000
_cell.length_c   1.000
_cell.angle_alpha   90.00
_cell.angle_beta   90.00
_cell.angle_gamma   90.00
#
_symmetry.space_group_name_H-M   'P 1'
#
loop_
_entity.id
_entity.type
_entity.pdbx_description
1 polymer ?
#
loop_
_entity_poly.entity_id
_entity_poly.type
_entity_poly.pdbx_seq_one_letter_code
_entity_poly.pdbx_strand_id
1 'polypeptide(L)' 'MNESIIEFLVENLDEDFEGVEHIGAWEGYEVYSPVYSRPLTKGIPFFALAGDDGVRLSEAGEFQDILRAIYVQ' A
#
# COMPACT_ATOMS: atom_id res chain seq x y z
N MET A 1 11.50 -6.98 5.56
CA MET A 1 10.79 -5.74 5.17
C MET A 1 9.47 -6.05 4.46
N ASN A 2 9.44 -6.95 3.47
CA ASN A 2 8.18 -7.31 2.80
C ASN A 2 7.19 -8.03 3.75
N GLU A 3 7.69 -8.97 4.58
CA GLU A 3 6.89 -9.68 5.59
C GLU A 3 6.24 -8.75 6.62
N SER A 4 6.95 -7.70 7.08
CA SER A 4 6.40 -6.76 8.07
C SER A 4 5.28 -5.88 7.51
N ILE A 5 5.28 -5.60 6.20
CA ILE A 5 4.20 -4.85 5.55
C ILE A 5 2.97 -5.74 5.40
N ILE A 6 3.17 -7.01 5.03
CA ILE A 6 2.08 -7.98 4.91
C ILE A 6 1.43 -8.22 6.29
N GLU A 7 2.24 -8.43 7.33
CA GLU A 7 1.75 -8.57 8.71
C GLU A 7 0.92 -7.35 9.13
N PHE A 8 1.42 -6.14 8.89
CA PHE A 8 0.66 -4.90 9.14
C PHE A 8 -0.69 -4.88 8.42
N LEU A 9 -0.72 -5.24 7.13
CA LEU A 9 -1.96 -5.25 6.35
C LEU A 9 -2.96 -6.28 6.88
N VAL A 10 -2.52 -7.50 7.20
CA VAL A 10 -3.37 -8.55 7.77
C VAL A 10 -3.92 -8.16 9.15
N GLU A 11 -3.15 -7.44 9.97
CA GLU A 11 -3.61 -6.98 11.28
C GLU A 11 -4.63 -5.83 11.20
N ASN A 12 -4.52 -4.96 10.19
CA ASN A 12 -5.31 -3.73 10.09
C ASN A 12 -6.50 -3.85 9.13
N LEU A 13 -6.52 -4.88 8.28
CA LEU A 13 -7.54 -5.07 7.26
C LEU A 13 -8.04 -6.51 7.32
N ASP A 14 -9.36 -6.68 7.32
CA ASP A 14 -10.03 -7.99 7.31
C ASP A 14 -10.05 -8.58 5.89
N GLU A 15 -8.87 -8.70 5.27
CA GLU A 15 -8.68 -9.14 3.88
C GLU A 15 -7.50 -10.13 3.75
N ASP A 16 -7.63 -11.08 2.81
CA ASP A 16 -6.58 -12.07 2.52
C ASP A 16 -5.59 -11.54 1.45
N PHE A 17 -4.39 -11.16 1.88
CA PHE A 17 -3.29 -10.70 1.02
C PHE A 17 -2.36 -11.85 0.62
N GLU A 18 -1.94 -11.92 -0.65
CA GLU A 18 -0.87 -12.82 -1.11
C GLU A 18 0.52 -12.19 -0.96
N GLY A 19 0.58 -10.86 -0.92
CA GLY A 19 1.80 -10.11 -0.76
C GLY A 19 1.61 -8.63 -1.02
N VAL A 20 2.72 -7.93 -1.18
CA VAL A 20 2.75 -6.55 -1.65
C VAL A 20 3.82 -6.37 -2.72
N GLU A 21 3.58 -5.46 -3.65
CA GLU A 21 4.50 -5.08 -4.71
C GLU A 21 5.02 -3.66 -4.45
N HIS A 22 6.34 -3.47 -4.48
CA HIS A 22 6.93 -2.14 -4.42
C HIS A 22 6.72 -1.42 -5.74
N ILE A 23 6.05 -0.26 -5.70
CA ILE A 23 5.67 0.48 -6.93
C ILE A 23 6.42 1.80 -7.10
N GLY A 24 7.11 2.30 -6.07
CA GLY A 24 7.89 3.53 -6.15
C GLY A 24 8.02 4.24 -4.82
N ALA A 25 8.46 5.50 -4.85
CA ALA A 25 8.62 6.32 -3.64
C ALA A 25 7.80 7.62 -3.75
N TRP A 26 7.24 8.07 -2.62
CA TRP A 26 6.45 9.29 -2.53
C TRP A 26 6.63 9.96 -1.15
N GLU A 27 6.97 11.25 -1.13
CA GLU A 27 7.15 12.07 0.09
C GLU A 27 7.99 11.43 1.21
N GLY A 28 9.06 10.72 0.84
CA GLY A 28 9.96 10.06 1.80
C GLY A 28 9.51 8.65 2.24
N TYR A 29 8.41 8.15 1.69
CA TYR A 29 7.93 6.78 1.88
C TYR A 29 8.23 5.91 0.66
N GLU A 30 8.57 4.65 0.93
CA GLU A 30 8.49 3.58 -0.07
C GLU A 30 7.02 3.12 -0.16
N VAL A 31 6.50 3.02 -1.37
CA VAL A 31 5.09 2.78 -1.66
C VAL A 31 4.89 1.35 -2.15
N TYR A 32 3.95 0.66 -1.52
CA TYR A 32 3.62 -0.73 -1.80
C TYR A 32 2.15 -0.89 -2.17
N SER A 33 1.89 -1.57 -3.28
CA SER A 33 0.56 -1.99 -3.68
C SER A 33 0.23 -3.36 -3.10
N PRO A 34 -0.90 -3.53 -2.39
CA PRO A 34 -1.34 -4.84 -1.94
C PRO A 34 -1.68 -5.74 -3.13
N VAL A 35 -1.29 -7.01 -3.04
CA VAL A 35 -1.66 -8.08 -3.97
C VAL A 35 -2.63 -9.00 -3.25
N TYR A 36 -3.87 -9.03 -3.74
CA TYR A 36 -4.97 -9.77 -3.13
C TYR A 36 -5.06 -11.20 -3.64
N SER A 37 -5.38 -12.12 -2.74
CA SER A 37 -5.59 -13.54 -3.10
C SER A 37 -6.87 -13.80 -3.88
N ARG A 38 -7.81 -12.86 -3.83
CA ARG A 38 -9.12 -12.94 -4.47
C ARG A 38 -9.50 -11.60 -5.07
N PRO A 39 -10.29 -11.59 -6.16
CA PRO A 39 -10.81 -10.36 -6.71
C PRO A 39 -11.61 -9.58 -5.66
N LEU A 40 -11.22 -8.34 -5.39
CA LEU A 40 -11.91 -7.45 -4.47
C LEU A 40 -13.34 -7.18 -4.95
N THR A 41 -14.33 -7.51 -4.12
CA THR A 41 -15.74 -7.18 -4.40
C THR A 41 -16.13 -5.78 -3.91
N LYS A 42 -15.42 -5.23 -2.92
CA LYS A 42 -15.62 -3.87 -2.37
C LYS A 42 -14.33 -3.43 -1.68
N GLY A 43 -13.75 -2.30 -2.07
CA GLY A 43 -12.61 -1.71 -1.38
C GLY A 43 -12.31 -0.31 -1.91
N ILE A 44 -11.89 0.58 -1.02
CA ILE A 44 -11.26 1.85 -1.40
C ILE A 44 -9.82 1.49 -1.75
N PRO A 45 -9.29 1.91 -2.91
CA PRO A 45 -7.91 1.60 -3.24
C PRO A 45 -6.98 2.40 -2.32
N PHE A 46 -6.04 1.72 -1.67
CA PHE A 46 -5.02 2.31 -0.81
C PHE A 46 -3.65 1.69 -1.15
N PHE A 47 -2.59 2.35 -0.70
CA PHE A 47 -1.23 1.85 -0.70
C PHE A 47 -0.74 1.67 0.73
N ALA A 48 0.20 0.75 0.95
CA ALA A 48 1.00 0.73 2.16
C ALA A 48 2.23 1.62 1.97
N LEU A 49 2.49 2.48 2.95
CA LEU A 49 3.57 3.45 2.94
C LEU A 49 4.55 3.09 4.07
N ALA A 50 5.79 2.78 3.71
CA ALA A 50 6.83 2.42 4.66
C ALA A 50 7.88 3.54 4.75
N GLY A 51 8.06 4.08 5.95
CA GLY A 51 9.05 5.12 6.28
C GLY A 51 9.83 4.79 7.55
N ASP A 52 10.67 5.72 7.99
CA ASP A 52 11.51 5.56 9.20
C ASP A 52 10.67 5.41 10.48
N ASP A 53 9.46 5.95 10.45
CA ASP A 53 8.45 6.00 11.50
C ASP A 53 7.46 4.81 11.46
N GLY A 54 7.64 3.88 10.52
CA GLY A 54 6.90 2.62 10.43
C GLY A 54 6.09 2.48 9.15
N VAL A 55 5.07 1.63 9.20
CA VAL A 55 4.16 1.35 8.07
C VAL A 55 2.79 1.95 8.35
N ARG A 56 2.20 2.64 7.37
CA ARG A 56 0.81 3.13 7.43
C ARG A 56 0.07 2.88 6.12
N LEU A 57 -1.25 3.03 6.15
CA LEU A 57 -2.07 3.09 4.94
C LEU A 57 -2.09 4.52 4.38
N SER A 58 -2.18 4.63 3.06
CA SER A 58 -2.48 5.90 2.40
C SER A 58 -3.89 6.37 2.73
N GLU A 59 -4.07 7.67 2.91
CA GLU A 59 -5.39 8.28 3.00
C GLU A 59 -6.07 8.35 1.63
N ALA A 60 -7.40 8.44 1.62
CA ALA A 60 -8.18 8.47 0.38
C ALA A 60 -7.80 9.64 -0.56
N GLY A 61 -7.34 10.76 0.00
CA GLY A 61 -6.86 11.91 -0.77
C GLY A 61 -5.48 11.71 -1.39
N GLU A 62 -4.60 10.94 -0.74
CA GLU A 62 -3.22 10.72 -1.18
C GLU A 62 -3.13 9.76 -2.36
N PHE A 63 -4.10 8.86 -2.52
CA PHE A 63 -4.04 7.78 -3.51
C PHE A 63 -3.78 8.28 -4.95
N GLN A 64 -4.49 9.34 -5.39
CA GLN A 64 -4.30 9.88 -6.73
C GLN A 64 -2.97 10.63 -6.89
N ASP A 65 -2.53 11.31 -5.84
CA ASP A 65 -1.27 12.06 -5.86
C ASP A 65 -0.07 11.10 -5.92
N ILE A 66 -0.13 9.99 -5.17
CA ILE A 66 0.85 8.91 -5.23
C ILE A 66 0.91 8.30 -6.64
N LEU A 67 -0.24 7.94 -7.22
CA LEU A 67 -0.30 7.41 -8.58
C LEU A 67 0.32 8.39 -9.59
N ARG A 68 0.02 9.68 -9.47
CA ARG A 68 0.56 10.70 -10.37
C ARG A 68 2.08 10.82 -10.22
N ALA A 69 2.59 10.82 -8.99
CA ALA A 69 4.03 10.90 -8.72
C ALA A 69 4.82 9.71 -9.27
N ILE A 70 4.22 8.52 -9.25
CA ILE A 70 4.87 7.28 -9.67
C ILE A 70 4.75 7.06 -11.19
N TYR A 71 3.57 7.23 -11.77
CA TYR A 71 3.29 6.77 -13.14
C TYR A 71 3.25 7.87 -14.22
N VAL A 72 3.25 9.15 -13.84
CA VAL A 72 3.07 10.29 -14.78
C VAL A 72 4.34 11.15 -14.88
N GLN A 73 5.52 10.53 -14.70
CA GLN A 73 6.82 11.21 -14.85
C GLN A 73 7.07 11.70 -16.27
#